data_AF-A0A9E5P6L8-F1
#
_entry.id   AF-A0A9E5P6L8-F1
#
_cell.length_a   1.000
_cell.length_b   1.000
_cell.length_c   1.000
_cell.angle_alpha   90.00
_cell.angle_beta   90.00
_cell.angle_gamma   90.00
#
_symmetry.space_group_name_H-M   'P 1'
#
loop_
_entity.id
_entity.type
_entity.pdbx_description
1 polymer ?
#
loop_
_entity_poly.entity_id
_entity_poly.type
_entity_poly.pdbx_seq_one_letter_code
_entity_poly.pdbx_strand_id
1 'polypeptide(L)'
;HGTLKRILEEDRFGQEDVAELEERIESLERNAERLKRKLGAYEIIGQVLVEARQNVLKGISRQVDERIGAYFAQITEKKYEQVRLSREDFSLQVFSPEKGGWVNPDTEELSAGARDQLYLAAR
;
A
#
# COMPACT_ATOMS: atom_id res chain seq x y z
N HIS A 1 -49.77 49.24 13.24
CA HIS A 1 -48.72 49.02 12.21
C HIS A 1 -47.52 48.17 12.67
N GLY A 2 -47.22 48.01 13.98
CA GLY A 2 -46.02 47.28 14.43
C GLY A 2 -46.06 45.74 14.34
N THR A 3 -47.24 45.12 14.49
CA THR A 3 -47.37 43.66 14.57
C THR A 3 -47.13 42.95 13.23
N LEU A 4 -47.61 43.54 12.14
CA LEU A 4 -47.47 42.98 10.79
C LEU A 4 -46.02 43.01 10.29
N LYS A 5 -45.26 44.02 10.71
CA LYS A 5 -43.84 44.18 10.36
C LYS A 5 -42.97 43.12 11.07
N ARG A 6 -43.29 42.80 12.32
CA ARG A 6 -42.59 41.77 13.10
C ARG A 6 -42.78 40.37 12.53
N ILE A 7 -44.00 40.03 12.11
CA ILE A 7 -44.31 38.73 11.49
C ILE A 7 -43.57 38.58 10.15
N LEU A 8 -43.54 39.65 9.34
CA LEU A 8 -42.78 39.65 8.08
C LEU A 8 -41.26 39.57 8.28
N GLU A 9 -40.74 40.16 9.36
CA GLU A 9 -39.32 40.05 9.71
C GLU A 9 -38.97 38.63 10.20
N GLU A 10 -39.78 38.02 11.06
CA GLU A 10 -39.59 36.64 11.54
C GLU A 10 -39.67 35.60 10.40
N ASP A 11 -40.64 35.73 9.49
CA ASP A 11 -40.79 34.83 8.34
C ASP A 11 -39.61 34.95 7.36
N ARG A 12 -39.08 36.17 7.19
CA ARG A 12 -37.87 36.39 6.39
C ARG A 12 -36.61 35.79 7.00
N PHE A 13 -36.41 35.94 8.31
CA PHE A 13 -35.28 35.30 9.01
C PHE A 13 -35.37 33.76 8.91
N GLY A 14 -36.56 33.18 9.07
CA GLY A 14 -36.77 31.75 8.90
C GLY A 14 -36.48 31.26 7.47
N GLN A 15 -36.85 32.05 6.44
CA GLN A 15 -36.54 31.71 5.05
C GLN A 15 -35.05 31.86 4.71
N GLU A 16 -34.37 32.86 5.25
CA GLU A 16 -32.91 33.05 5.08
C GLU A 16 -32.13 31.89 5.73
N ASP A 17 -32.54 31.43 6.93
CA ASP A 17 -31.92 30.27 7.61
C ASP A 17 -32.13 28.96 6.83
N VAL A 18 -33.31 28.74 6.25
CA VAL A 18 -33.60 27.55 5.42
C VAL A 18 -32.77 27.58 4.13
N ALA A 19 -32.67 28.73 3.47
CA ALA A 19 -31.88 28.88 2.26
C ALA A 19 -30.38 28.61 2.52
N GLU A 20 -29.83 29.09 3.64
CA GLU A 20 -28.44 28.81 4.02
C GLU A 20 -28.21 27.31 4.26
N LEU A 21 -29.15 26.63 4.92
CA LEU A 21 -29.07 25.18 5.16
C LEU A 21 -29.14 24.39 3.84
N GLU A 22 -30.02 24.78 2.91
CA GLU A 22 -30.12 24.16 1.58
C GLU A 22 -28.82 24.32 0.78
N GLU A 23 -28.24 25.51 0.75
CA GLU A 23 -26.94 25.75 0.10
C GLU A 23 -25.82 24.91 0.74
N ARG A 24 -25.85 24.77 2.07
CA ARG A 24 -24.88 23.96 2.81
C ARG A 24 -25.01 22.49 2.46
N ILE A 25 -26.23 21.96 2.39
CA ILE A 25 -26.51 20.57 1.98
C ILE A 25 -25.99 20.35 0.57
N GLU A 26 -26.35 21.21 -0.38
CA GLU A 26 -25.95 21.06 -1.78
C GLU A 26 -24.42 21.13 -1.94
N SER A 27 -23.75 22.01 -1.17
CA SER A 27 -22.28 22.09 -1.11
C SER A 27 -21.64 20.81 -0.57
N LEU A 28 -22.21 20.25 0.50
CA LEU A 28 -21.72 19.00 1.09
C LEU A 28 -21.92 17.80 0.16
N GLU A 29 -23.06 17.72 -0.52
CA GLU A 29 -23.36 16.67 -1.50
C GLU A 29 -22.38 16.72 -2.68
N ARG A 30 -22.15 17.91 -3.25
CA ARG A 30 -21.13 18.10 -4.31
C ARG A 30 -19.75 17.68 -3.86
N ASN A 31 -19.39 17.98 -2.61
CA ASN A 31 -18.10 17.58 -2.04
C ASN A 31 -17.99 16.07 -1.85
N ALA A 32 -19.05 15.42 -1.33
CA ALA A 32 -19.10 13.98 -1.16
C ALA A 32 -18.95 13.26 -2.50
N GLU A 33 -19.68 13.70 -3.53
CA GLU A 33 -19.61 13.12 -4.87
C GLU A 33 -18.22 13.29 -5.50
N ARG A 34 -17.58 14.46 -5.31
CA ARG A 34 -16.19 14.68 -5.74
C ARG A 34 -15.21 13.74 -5.03
N LEU A 35 -15.36 13.53 -3.74
CA LEU A 35 -14.49 12.62 -2.97
C LEU A 35 -14.71 11.16 -3.39
N LYS A 36 -15.95 10.76 -3.64
CA LYS A 36 -16.29 9.42 -4.13
C LYS A 36 -15.64 9.12 -5.49
N ARG A 37 -15.68 10.08 -6.42
CA ARG A 37 -14.97 9.96 -7.71
C ARG A 37 -13.45 9.82 -7.53
N LYS A 38 -12.85 10.59 -6.61
CA LYS A 38 -11.42 10.48 -6.30
C LYS A 38 -11.06 9.12 -5.71
N LEU A 39 -11.89 8.60 -4.80
CA LEU A 39 -11.70 7.28 -4.22
C LEU A 39 -11.70 6.21 -5.33
N GLY A 40 -12.69 6.23 -6.21
CA GLY A 40 -12.75 5.28 -7.34
C GLY A 40 -11.51 5.36 -8.25
N ALA A 41 -11.00 6.57 -8.51
CA ALA A 41 -9.75 6.73 -9.26
C ALA A 41 -8.55 6.11 -8.53
N TYR A 42 -8.42 6.31 -7.22
CA TYR A 42 -7.34 5.70 -6.43
C TYR A 42 -7.44 4.18 -6.34
N GLU A 43 -8.64 3.63 -6.25
CA GLU A 43 -8.86 2.18 -6.28
C GLU A 43 -8.36 1.57 -7.59
N ILE A 44 -8.70 2.18 -8.73
CA ILE A 44 -8.23 1.75 -10.05
C ILE A 44 -6.69 1.86 -10.13
N ILE A 45 -6.12 2.97 -9.69
CA ILE A 45 -4.66 3.15 -9.67
C ILE A 45 -4.00 2.06 -8.81
N GLY A 46 -4.57 1.77 -7.63
CA GLY A 46 -4.09 0.71 -6.75
C GLY A 46 -4.09 -0.66 -7.43
N GLN A 47 -5.19 -1.01 -8.12
CA GLN A 47 -5.30 -2.27 -8.87
C GLN A 47 -4.24 -2.37 -9.98
N VAL A 48 -4.09 -1.31 -10.78
CA VAL A 48 -3.10 -1.27 -11.87
C VAL A 48 -1.68 -1.40 -11.32
N LEU A 49 -1.36 -0.76 -10.20
CA LEU A 49 -0.05 -0.87 -9.57
C LEU A 49 0.22 -2.30 -9.08
N VAL A 50 -0.76 -2.96 -8.46
CA VAL A 50 -0.65 -4.35 -8.02
C VAL A 50 -0.42 -5.28 -9.22
N GLU A 51 -1.17 -5.12 -10.29
CA GLU A 51 -1.02 -5.95 -11.50
C GLU A 51 0.34 -5.72 -12.20
N ALA A 52 0.74 -4.47 -12.39
CA ALA A 52 2.03 -4.13 -12.99
C ALA A 52 3.17 -4.73 -12.19
N ARG A 53 3.10 -4.61 -10.87
CA ARG A 53 4.06 -5.20 -9.93
C ARG A 53 4.12 -6.73 -10.05
N GLN A 54 2.99 -7.42 -10.09
CA GLN A 54 2.94 -8.87 -10.28
C GLN A 54 3.52 -9.30 -11.64
N ASN A 55 3.28 -8.54 -12.70
CA ASN A 55 3.79 -8.83 -14.04
C ASN A 55 5.32 -8.71 -14.13
N VAL A 56 5.89 -7.66 -13.53
CA VAL A 56 7.35 -7.52 -13.41
C VAL A 56 7.96 -8.72 -12.69
N LEU A 57 7.36 -9.16 -11.58
CA LEU A 57 7.84 -10.28 -10.78
C LEU A 57 7.76 -11.63 -11.51
N LYS A 58 6.68 -11.89 -12.24
CA LYS A 58 6.55 -13.12 -13.04
C LYS A 58 7.68 -13.26 -14.06
N GLY A 59 8.16 -12.16 -14.63
CA GLY A 59 9.24 -12.16 -15.62
C GLY A 59 10.65 -12.34 -15.03
N ILE A 60 10.85 -12.04 -13.75
CA ILE A 60 12.19 -11.86 -13.17
C ILE A 60 12.54 -12.93 -12.12
N SER A 61 11.56 -13.51 -11.42
CA SER A 61 11.83 -14.17 -10.13
C SER A 61 12.85 -15.31 -10.20
N ARG A 62 12.73 -16.26 -11.13
CA ARG A 62 13.59 -17.47 -11.08
C ARG A 62 15.07 -17.16 -11.32
N GLN A 63 15.37 -16.29 -12.28
CA GLN A 63 16.76 -15.93 -12.59
C GLN A 63 17.37 -15.09 -11.47
N VAL A 64 16.57 -14.25 -10.81
CA VAL A 64 17.01 -13.47 -9.65
C VAL A 64 17.26 -14.39 -8.46
N ASP A 65 16.32 -15.28 -8.13
CA ASP A 65 16.45 -16.29 -7.08
C ASP A 65 17.75 -17.09 -7.24
N GLU A 66 18.00 -17.61 -8.45
CA GLU A 66 19.20 -18.39 -8.80
C GLU A 66 20.49 -17.57 -8.67
N ARG A 67 20.50 -16.30 -9.11
CA ARG A 67 21.69 -15.43 -9.03
C ARG A 67 22.02 -15.02 -7.60
N ILE A 68 21.01 -14.61 -6.83
CA ILE A 68 21.20 -14.23 -5.43
C ILE A 68 21.68 -15.45 -4.64
N GLY A 69 21.05 -16.61 -4.85
CA GLY A 69 21.48 -17.87 -4.23
C GLY A 69 22.93 -18.22 -4.55
N ALA A 70 23.34 -18.08 -5.83
CA ALA A 70 24.72 -18.36 -6.23
C ALA A 70 25.74 -17.43 -5.57
N TYR A 71 25.48 -16.12 -5.52
CA TYR A 71 26.38 -15.17 -4.84
C TYR A 71 26.40 -15.40 -3.33
N PHE A 72 25.24 -15.64 -2.72
CA PHE A 72 25.15 -15.87 -1.30
C PHE A 72 25.85 -17.17 -0.88
N ALA A 73 25.76 -18.22 -1.70
CA ALA A 73 26.51 -19.45 -1.51
C ALA A 73 28.02 -19.22 -1.59
N GLN A 74 28.51 -18.38 -2.50
CA GLN A 74 29.94 -18.06 -2.60
C GLN A 74 30.45 -17.34 -1.35
N ILE A 75 29.67 -16.40 -0.81
CA ILE A 75 30.06 -15.60 0.36
C ILE A 75 29.96 -16.42 1.66
N THR A 76 29.04 -17.37 1.72
CA THR A 76 28.74 -18.17 2.94
C THR A 76 29.31 -19.57 2.91
N GLU A 77 30.30 -19.83 2.04
CA GLU A 77 30.94 -21.14 1.88
C GLU A 77 29.93 -22.28 1.67
N LYS A 78 28.90 -22.01 0.86
CA LYS A 78 27.77 -22.90 0.52
C LYS A 78 26.84 -23.24 1.69
N LYS A 79 26.91 -22.52 2.81
CA LYS A 79 25.95 -22.69 3.90
C LYS A 79 24.51 -22.40 3.47
N TYR A 80 24.32 -21.39 2.60
CA TYR A 80 23.02 -21.01 2.07
C TYR A 80 23.06 -20.96 0.55
N GLU A 81 22.38 -21.90 -0.10
CA GLU A 81 22.39 -22.03 -1.57
C GLU A 81 21.09 -21.59 -2.23
N GLN A 82 20.00 -21.55 -1.48
CA GLN A 82 18.68 -21.30 -2.02
C GLN A 82 18.10 -20.03 -1.40
N VAL A 83 17.79 -19.09 -2.28
CA VAL A 83 17.10 -17.85 -1.96
C VAL A 83 15.85 -17.78 -2.80
N ARG A 84 14.79 -17.20 -2.24
CA ARG A 84 13.54 -16.94 -2.94
C ARG A 84 13.10 -15.52 -2.66
N LEU A 85 12.74 -14.80 -3.72
CA LEU A 85 12.04 -13.53 -3.62
C LEU A 85 10.52 -13.80 -3.61
N SER A 86 9.85 -13.35 -2.55
CA SER A 86 8.40 -13.41 -2.44
C SER A 86 7.74 -12.58 -3.54
N ARG A 87 6.74 -13.18 -4.19
CA ARG A 87 5.97 -12.51 -5.25
C ARG A 87 4.89 -11.56 -4.69
N GLU A 88 4.60 -11.66 -3.40
CA GLU A 88 3.50 -10.94 -2.76
C GLU A 88 3.93 -9.66 -2.07
N ASP A 89 5.17 -9.58 -1.58
CA ASP A 89 5.69 -8.44 -0.81
C ASP A 89 7.17 -8.10 -1.09
N PHE A 90 7.84 -8.80 -2.00
CA PHE A 90 9.29 -8.66 -2.28
C PHE A 90 10.21 -9.02 -1.10
N SER A 91 9.70 -9.69 -0.06
CA SER A 91 10.58 -10.21 0.99
C SER A 91 11.50 -11.29 0.44
N LEU A 92 12.76 -11.31 0.89
CA LEU A 92 13.67 -12.40 0.63
C LEU A 92 13.43 -13.52 1.64
N GLN A 93 13.58 -14.76 1.20
CA GLN A 93 13.58 -15.94 2.05
C GLN A 93 14.79 -16.78 1.72
N VAL A 94 15.41 -17.37 2.73
CA VAL A 94 16.58 -18.22 2.58
C VAL A 94 16.23 -19.62 3.07
N PHE A 95 16.61 -20.66 2.34
CA PHE A 95 16.50 -22.01 2.89
C PHE A 95 17.65 -22.26 3.87
N SER A 96 17.32 -22.61 5.11
CA SER A 96 18.28 -23.02 6.13
C SER A 96 18.35 -24.55 6.19
N PRO A 97 19.47 -25.18 5.78
CA PRO A 97 19.64 -26.63 5.88
C PRO A 97 19.54 -27.14 7.32
N GLU A 98 20.02 -26.34 8.29
CA GLU A 98 20.00 -26.68 9.72
C GLU A 98 18.56 -26.78 10.27
N LYS A 99 17.65 -25.95 9.76
CA LYS A 99 16.24 -25.92 10.18
C LYS A 99 15.32 -26.73 9.27
N GLY A 100 15.83 -27.19 8.12
CA GLY A 100 15.04 -27.88 7.10
C GLY A 100 13.92 -27.03 6.50
N GLY A 101 14.06 -25.71 6.50
CA GLY A 101 12.96 -24.80 6.16
C GLY A 101 13.41 -23.43 5.65
N TRP A 102 12.45 -22.69 5.11
CA TRP A 102 12.62 -21.31 4.68
C TRP A 102 12.57 -20.38 5.89
N VAL A 103 13.57 -19.53 6.03
CA VAL A 103 13.68 -18.55 7.10
C VAL A 103 13.59 -17.14 6.53
N ASN A 104 13.00 -16.24 7.32
CA ASN A 104 12.95 -14.83 6.98
C ASN A 104 14.25 -14.16 7.51
N PRO A 105 15.08 -13.54 6.64
CA PRO A 105 16.34 -12.93 7.03
C PRO A 105 16.20 -11.73 7.97
N ASP A 106 15.02 -11.12 8.04
CA ASP A 106 14.74 -10.00 8.96
C ASP A 106 14.46 -10.45 10.40
N THR A 107 14.29 -11.76 10.62
CA THR A 107 14.16 -12.36 11.95
C THR A 107 15.54 -12.70 12.55
N GLU A 108 15.58 -13.08 13.83
CA GLU A 108 16.81 -13.52 14.51
C GLU A 108 17.32 -14.89 14.02
N GLU A 109 16.67 -15.48 13.01
CA GLU A 109 17.05 -16.78 12.45
C GLU A 109 18.31 -16.74 11.58
N LEU A 110 18.65 -15.56 11.04
CA LEU A 110 19.95 -15.28 10.45
C LEU A 110 20.77 -14.36 11.37
N SER A 111 22.07 -14.65 11.47
CA SER A 111 23.00 -13.71 12.09
C SER A 111 22.98 -12.38 11.33
N ALA A 112 23.28 -11.28 12.03
CA ALA A 112 23.35 -9.95 11.41
C ALA A 112 24.32 -9.94 10.20
N GLY A 113 25.49 -10.58 10.34
CA GLY A 113 26.47 -10.67 9.25
C GLY A 113 25.97 -11.47 8.03
N ALA A 114 25.26 -12.60 8.25
CA ALA A 114 24.70 -13.38 7.15
C ALA A 114 23.56 -12.61 6.44
N ARG A 115 22.78 -11.82 7.18
CA ARG A 115 21.77 -10.93 6.62
C ARG A 115 22.40 -9.84 5.75
N ASP A 116 23.46 -9.20 6.22
CA ASP A 116 24.17 -8.18 5.43
C ASP A 116 24.75 -8.76 4.14
N GLN A 117 25.32 -9.96 4.21
CA GLN A 117 25.83 -10.69 3.05
C GLN A 117 24.72 -11.08 2.06
N LEU A 118 23.53 -11.45 2.54
CA LEU A 118 22.37 -11.72 1.69
C LEU A 118 21.94 -10.47 0.93
N TYR A 119 21.80 -9.34 1.64
CA TYR A 119 21.42 -8.07 1.01
C TYR A 119 22.52 -7.56 0.05
N LEU A 120 23.79 -7.86 0.31
CA LEU A 120 24.88 -7.59 -0.63
C LEU A 120 24.77 -8.46 -1.88
N ALA A 121 24.47 -9.75 -1.73
CA ALA A 121 24.24 -10.67 -2.85
C ALA A 121 23.00 -10.30 -3.69
N ALA A 122 22.03 -9.62 -3.08
CA ALA A 122 20.81 -9.16 -3.73
C ALA A 122 20.93 -7.82 -4.48
N ARG A 123 22.03 -7.08 -4.27
CA ARG A 123 22.26 -5.74 -4.83
C ARG A 123 22.78 -5.77 -6.26
#